data_AF-A0A834WPL2-F1
#
_entry.id   AF-A0A834WPL2-F1
#
_cell.length_a   1.000
_cell.length_b   1.000
_cell.length_c   1.000
_cell.angle_alpha   90.00
_cell.angle_beta   90.00
_cell.angle_gamma   90.00
#
_symmetry.space_group_name_H-M   'P 1'
#
loop_
_entity.id
_entity.type
_entity.pdbx_description
1 polymer ?
#
loop_
_entity_poly.entity_id
_entity_poly.type
_entity_poly.pdbx_seq_one_letter_code
_entity_poly.pdbx_strand_id
1 'polypeptide(L)'
;MKNTNSNNNNGNTKLILLHPYNIQKQGTSNRIWLLAFVSFFTLAFLLTLIYTRQSISPITSPASIIASSVSVSAFNNAPLPPTVINTLLHYASNSNDTYHMPYSDIKPISDVLRKCSSPCNLLVFGLTHETLLWKALNHNGRTVFIDENRYYAAYMEEKHPEIDAYDVQYTTKRREMKELIVSAKEQVRNECRPVQNLLFSECKLGLNDLPNHVYDVDWDVILVDGPRGDWPDAPGRMAAIFTAGVLARSKKGGNPKTHVLVHDFCGEVEKVCGNEFLCEHNLVEATHTLGHYVLERMDENSVQYYISALLAKSDDPKMAEDPAVSEVVRQLDKACREAGFFYVKGHGIPDTLLKEVKDATRRFFQLPYEEKTKIKMSAATGFRGYQRIGENITKGVPDMHEAIDCYREVTKGMYGSLGKAMEGCNQWPQNPPNFKVLMEDYIKLARKIMRGIALALGGSPDEFEGERAGNPFWVMRLIGYPGVSTANGTTDLKNDIGCGAHTDYGLLTLVNQDDDINALQVRNLSGEWIPAPAIPGSFVCNIGDMLKTNFDTAVEPLDTEKTRANGPTKFERAVYGEHLVSKVTTNFVDI
;
A
#
# COMPACT_ATOMS: atom_id res chain seq x y z
N MET A 1 56.38 12.29 40.57
CA MET A 1 55.94 13.03 41.77
C MET A 1 54.42 13.20 41.68
N LYS A 2 53.73 12.78 42.76
CA LYS A 2 52.31 12.98 43.12
C LYS A 2 51.19 12.39 42.24
N ASN A 3 50.79 11.19 42.67
CA ASN A 3 49.43 10.62 42.73
C ASN A 3 48.31 11.65 42.95
N THR A 4 47.13 11.39 42.37
CA THR A 4 45.94 10.91 43.11
C THR A 4 44.85 10.36 42.19
N ASN A 5 44.33 9.19 42.58
CA ASN A 5 43.20 8.43 42.03
C ASN A 5 41.85 9.16 42.17
N SER A 6 40.89 8.87 41.28
CA SER A 6 39.60 8.24 41.65
C SER A 6 38.66 8.03 40.44
N ASN A 7 38.42 6.75 40.15
CA ASN A 7 37.18 6.06 39.75
C ASN A 7 36.28 6.46 38.55
N ASN A 8 36.14 5.43 37.69
CA ASN A 8 34.95 4.83 37.08
C ASN A 8 34.29 5.44 35.82
N ASN A 9 34.69 4.83 34.68
CA ASN A 9 33.86 4.05 33.74
C ASN A 9 32.39 4.46 33.53
N ASN A 10 32.09 4.96 32.33
CA ASN A 10 31.40 4.17 31.29
C ASN A 10 31.37 4.92 29.95
N GLY A 11 32.08 4.38 28.96
CA GLY A 11 32.06 4.86 27.58
C GLY A 11 32.23 3.68 26.64
N ASN A 12 31.11 3.03 26.31
CA ASN A 12 31.05 2.01 25.28
C ASN A 12 31.30 2.67 23.92
N THR A 13 32.43 2.35 23.29
CA THR A 13 32.53 2.30 21.83
C THR A 13 33.72 1.45 21.46
N LYS A 14 33.49 0.18 21.09
CA LYS A 14 34.46 -0.62 20.35
C LYS A 14 33.79 -1.49 19.30
N LEU A 15 33.93 -0.99 18.07
CA LEU A 15 34.38 -1.71 16.88
C LEU A 15 34.64 -3.22 17.10
N ILE A 16 33.82 -4.07 16.49
CA ILE A 16 34.10 -5.51 16.37
C ILE A 16 34.57 -5.76 14.94
N LEU A 17 35.85 -6.07 14.80
CA LEU A 17 36.44 -6.63 13.59
C LEU A 17 36.75 -8.11 13.87
N LEU A 18 36.12 -9.01 13.12
CA LEU A 18 36.40 -10.46 13.07
C LEU A 18 37.74 -10.64 12.33
N HIS A 19 38.71 -11.48 12.75
CA HIS A 19 38.78 -12.95 12.69
C HIS A 19 40.27 -13.35 13.00
N PRO A 20 40.75 -14.62 12.97
CA PRO A 20 40.44 -15.83 13.74
C PRO A 20 41.69 -16.47 14.42
N TYR A 21 41.47 -17.61 15.12
CA TYR A 21 42.47 -18.60 15.62
C TYR A 21 43.31 -18.17 16.84
N ASN A 22 43.57 -18.96 17.90
CA ASN A 22 43.77 -20.41 17.98
C ASN A 22 43.66 -20.93 19.44
N ILE A 23 43.48 -22.25 19.57
CA ILE A 23 43.19 -23.06 20.78
C ILE A 23 44.45 -23.40 21.60
N GLN A 24 44.33 -23.42 22.95
CA GLN A 24 45.00 -24.39 23.86
C GLN A 24 44.25 -24.41 25.23
N LYS A 25 44.09 -25.47 26.04
CA LYS A 25 43.98 -26.94 25.96
C LYS A 25 43.97 -27.39 27.44
N GLN A 26 42.88 -27.98 27.94
CA GLN A 26 42.78 -28.89 29.13
C GLN A 26 41.29 -29.26 29.30
N GLY A 27 40.80 -30.49 29.53
CA GLY A 27 41.42 -31.77 29.84
C GLY A 27 40.46 -32.95 29.52
N THR A 28 40.93 -34.16 29.75
CA THR A 28 40.49 -35.44 29.18
C THR A 28 39.34 -36.13 29.96
N SER A 29 38.09 -35.69 29.78
CA SER A 29 36.90 -36.40 30.32
C SER A 29 35.76 -36.64 29.31
N ASN A 30 35.68 -35.84 28.23
CA ASN A 30 34.48 -35.85 27.36
C ASN A 30 34.48 -36.89 26.22
N ARG A 31 35.61 -37.56 25.94
CA ARG A 31 35.70 -38.49 24.79
C ARG A 31 34.99 -39.83 25.04
N ILE A 32 34.97 -40.30 26.28
CA ILE A 32 34.34 -41.58 26.63
C ILE A 32 32.82 -41.42 26.62
N TRP A 33 32.30 -40.29 27.12
CA TRP A 33 30.88 -39.96 27.07
C TRP A 33 30.38 -39.72 25.65
N LEU A 34 31.17 -39.06 24.80
CA LEU A 34 30.80 -38.86 23.40
C LEU A 34 30.74 -40.19 22.63
N LEU A 35 31.68 -41.10 22.89
CA LEU A 35 31.68 -42.44 22.27
C LEU A 35 30.49 -43.28 22.76
N ALA A 36 30.17 -43.24 24.06
CA ALA A 36 28.98 -43.92 24.59
C ALA A 36 27.68 -43.34 24.00
N PHE A 37 27.59 -42.02 23.87
CA PHE A 37 26.44 -41.34 23.30
C PHE A 37 26.24 -41.70 21.83
N VAL A 38 27.30 -41.61 21.01
CA VAL A 38 27.24 -41.97 19.59
C VAL A 38 26.94 -43.47 19.40
N SER A 39 27.50 -44.34 20.24
CA SER A 39 27.24 -45.78 20.17
C SER A 39 25.79 -46.14 20.56
N PHE A 40 25.17 -45.40 21.48
CA PHE A 40 23.77 -45.60 21.86
C PHE A 40 22.82 -45.23 20.72
N PHE A 41 23.01 -44.07 20.09
CA PHE A 41 22.13 -43.62 19.00
C PHE A 41 22.31 -44.44 17.71
N THR A 42 23.52 -44.91 17.42
CA THR A 42 23.74 -45.83 16.28
C THR A 42 23.09 -47.19 16.49
N LEU A 43 23.12 -47.72 17.73
CA LEU A 43 22.43 -48.97 18.06
C LEU A 43 20.90 -48.81 18.01
N ALA A 44 20.37 -47.69 18.52
CA ALA A 44 18.94 -47.39 18.45
C ALA A 44 18.47 -47.26 16.99
N PHE A 45 19.25 -46.59 16.13
CA PHE A 45 18.94 -46.49 14.71
C PHE A 45 18.94 -47.85 13.99
N LEU A 46 19.93 -48.71 14.27
CA LEU A 46 20.00 -50.06 13.71
C LEU A 46 18.85 -50.96 14.18
N LEU A 47 18.46 -50.89 15.46
CA LEU A 47 17.30 -51.61 16.00
C LEU A 47 16.00 -51.18 15.31
N THR A 48 15.83 -49.87 15.07
CA THR A 48 14.66 -49.34 14.35
C THR A 48 14.59 -49.83 12.90
N LEU A 49 15.75 -49.96 12.24
CA LEU A 49 15.87 -50.46 10.87
C LEU A 49 15.62 -51.97 10.75
N ILE A 50 15.94 -52.74 11.79
CA ILE A 50 15.66 -54.18 11.83
C ILE A 50 14.18 -54.44 12.16
N TYR A 51 13.59 -53.66 13.08
CA TYR A 51 12.18 -53.81 13.47
C TYR A 51 11.21 -53.40 12.35
N THR A 52 11.56 -52.38 11.56
CA THR A 52 10.77 -51.96 10.38
C THR A 52 10.88 -52.95 9.21
N ARG A 53 11.88 -53.85 9.20
CA ARG A 53 12.05 -54.86 8.16
C ARG A 53 11.33 -56.18 8.44
N GLN A 54 10.91 -56.45 9.68
CA GLN A 54 10.20 -57.69 10.06
C GLN A 54 8.67 -57.60 9.96
N SER A 55 8.10 -56.44 9.65
CA SER A 55 6.63 -56.23 9.61
C SER A 55 5.99 -56.34 8.22
N ILE A 56 6.71 -56.79 7.18
CA ILE A 56 6.15 -56.98 5.83
C ILE A 56 6.12 -58.48 5.52
N SER A 57 4.98 -59.12 5.82
CA SER A 57 4.59 -60.40 5.21
C SER A 57 3.41 -60.15 4.26
N PRO A 58 3.46 -60.63 3.01
CA PRO A 58 2.34 -60.48 2.08
C PRO A 58 1.29 -61.54 2.36
N ILE A 59 0.07 -61.12 2.70
CA ILE A 59 -1.10 -61.99 2.70
C ILE A 59 -1.66 -62.01 1.27
N THR A 60 -1.45 -63.13 0.57
CA THR A 60 -2.15 -63.49 -0.67
C THR A 60 -3.56 -64.01 -0.37
N SER A 61 -4.58 -63.35 -0.92
CA SER A 61 -5.91 -63.93 -1.20
C SER A 61 -6.43 -63.39 -2.53
N PRO A 62 -7.03 -64.21 -3.42
CA PRO A 62 -7.43 -63.79 -4.75
C PRO A 62 -8.89 -63.32 -4.75
N ALA A 63 -9.14 -62.11 -5.24
CA ALA A 63 -10.47 -61.71 -5.69
C ALA A 63 -10.32 -60.88 -6.96
N SER A 64 -10.70 -61.51 -8.07
CA SER A 64 -10.81 -60.96 -9.41
C SER A 64 -11.67 -59.70 -9.45
N ILE A 65 -11.09 -58.57 -9.87
CA ILE A 65 -11.86 -57.43 -10.38
C ILE A 65 -11.35 -57.13 -11.78
N ILE A 66 -12.29 -57.20 -12.71
CA ILE A 66 -12.16 -56.92 -14.14
C ILE A 66 -11.63 -55.50 -14.31
N ALA A 67 -10.47 -55.37 -14.95
CA ALA A 67 -9.92 -54.09 -15.36
C ALA A 67 -10.75 -53.52 -16.51
N SER A 68 -11.74 -52.70 -16.19
CA SER A 68 -12.27 -51.71 -17.12
C SER A 68 -11.32 -50.51 -17.08
N SER A 69 -10.53 -50.34 -18.13
CA SER A 69 -9.70 -49.16 -18.37
C SER A 69 -10.59 -47.95 -18.61
N VAL A 70 -11.06 -47.32 -17.54
CA VAL A 70 -11.55 -45.94 -17.58
C VAL A 70 -10.36 -45.06 -17.20
N SER A 71 -9.97 -44.18 -18.11
CA SER A 71 -9.00 -43.13 -17.89
C SER A 71 -9.39 -42.24 -16.70
N VAL A 72 -8.82 -42.50 -15.52
CA VAL A 72 -9.05 -41.75 -14.26
C VAL A 72 -8.35 -40.38 -14.25
N SER A 73 -7.62 -40.02 -15.30
CA SER A 73 -6.78 -38.81 -15.34
C SER A 73 -7.53 -37.49 -15.61
N ALA A 74 -8.87 -37.49 -15.73
CA ALA A 74 -9.64 -36.28 -16.06
C ALA A 74 -10.54 -35.73 -14.93
N PHE A 75 -10.69 -36.44 -13.80
CA PHE A 75 -11.67 -36.06 -12.76
C PHE A 75 -11.11 -35.25 -11.58
N ASN A 76 -9.79 -35.09 -11.45
CA ASN A 76 -9.22 -34.55 -10.21
C ASN A 76 -9.15 -33.01 -10.12
N ASN A 77 -9.49 -32.27 -11.19
CA ASN A 77 -9.38 -30.81 -11.21
C ASN A 77 -10.68 -30.07 -11.57
N ALA A 78 -11.82 -30.76 -11.65
CA ALA A 78 -13.08 -30.10 -11.95
C ALA A 78 -13.60 -29.33 -10.72
N PRO A 79 -14.09 -28.09 -10.87
CA PRO A 79 -14.79 -27.39 -9.79
C PRO A 79 -16.01 -28.17 -9.31
N LEU A 80 -16.38 -28.00 -8.05
CA LEU A 80 -17.61 -28.62 -7.52
C LEU A 80 -18.85 -28.15 -8.31
N PRO A 81 -19.76 -29.07 -8.67
CA PRO A 81 -21.01 -28.68 -9.33
C PRO A 81 -21.81 -27.68 -8.48
N PRO A 82 -22.46 -26.67 -9.09
CA PRO A 82 -23.27 -25.70 -8.34
C PRO A 82 -24.37 -26.33 -7.48
N THR A 83 -24.92 -27.46 -7.90
CA THR A 83 -25.90 -28.23 -7.12
C THR A 83 -25.31 -28.74 -5.82
N VAL A 84 -24.10 -29.30 -5.85
CA VAL A 84 -23.39 -29.78 -4.65
C VAL A 84 -23.09 -28.62 -3.71
N ILE A 85 -22.58 -27.51 -4.24
CA ILE A 85 -22.33 -26.29 -3.45
C ILE A 85 -23.61 -25.82 -2.77
N ASN A 86 -24.70 -25.63 -3.51
CA ASN A 86 -25.97 -25.15 -2.96
C ASN A 86 -26.54 -26.11 -1.90
N THR A 87 -26.37 -27.43 -2.08
CA THR A 87 -26.76 -28.42 -1.09
C THR A 87 -25.91 -28.31 0.19
N LEU A 88 -24.59 -28.14 0.07
CA LEU A 88 -23.70 -27.93 1.22
C LEU A 88 -24.08 -26.67 2.00
N LEU A 89 -24.35 -25.56 1.30
CA LEU A 89 -24.81 -24.32 1.92
C LEU A 89 -26.14 -24.51 2.66
N HIS A 90 -27.09 -25.21 2.05
CA HIS A 90 -28.40 -25.47 2.66
C HIS A 90 -28.30 -26.26 3.96
N TYR A 91 -27.48 -27.31 4.00
CA TYR A 91 -27.33 -28.12 5.21
C TYR A 91 -26.51 -27.43 6.29
N ALA A 92 -25.47 -26.68 5.90
CA ALA A 92 -24.68 -25.90 6.85
C ALA A 92 -25.51 -24.80 7.53
N SER A 93 -26.32 -24.08 6.76
CA SER A 93 -27.14 -22.97 7.28
C SER A 93 -28.40 -23.39 8.03
N ASN A 94 -28.77 -24.67 8.00
CA ASN A 94 -29.93 -25.23 8.72
C ASN A 94 -29.49 -26.18 9.84
N SER A 95 -28.29 -25.97 10.38
CA SER A 95 -27.79 -26.75 11.51
C SER A 95 -28.61 -26.46 12.77
N ASN A 96 -28.75 -27.47 13.63
CA ASN A 96 -29.33 -27.30 14.96
C ASN A 96 -28.30 -26.74 15.97
N ASP A 97 -27.06 -26.47 15.54
CA ASP A 97 -26.06 -25.84 16.38
C ASP A 97 -26.46 -24.39 16.69
N THR A 98 -26.28 -24.00 17.95
CA THR A 98 -26.64 -22.65 18.42
C THR A 98 -25.69 -21.60 17.87
N TYR A 99 -24.45 -21.98 17.52
CA TYR A 99 -23.41 -21.10 16.99
C TYR A 99 -23.01 -21.54 15.58
N HIS A 100 -23.85 -21.20 14.60
CA HIS A 100 -23.60 -21.42 13.16
C HIS A 100 -23.87 -20.14 12.38
N MET A 101 -23.22 -20.00 11.22
CA MET A 101 -23.47 -18.86 10.35
C MET A 101 -24.81 -18.99 9.62
N PRO A 102 -25.63 -17.92 9.56
CA PRO A 102 -26.86 -17.94 8.78
C PRO A 102 -26.56 -18.00 7.28
N TYR A 103 -27.54 -18.46 6.49
CA TYR A 103 -27.39 -18.54 5.03
C TYR A 103 -27.01 -17.20 4.38
N SER A 104 -27.43 -16.07 4.96
CA SER A 104 -27.08 -14.72 4.51
C SER A 104 -25.59 -14.44 4.53
N ASP A 105 -24.83 -15.13 5.37
CA ASP A 105 -23.41 -14.88 5.62
C ASP A 105 -22.55 -15.94 4.92
N ILE A 106 -23.00 -17.20 4.95
CA ILE A 106 -22.31 -18.29 4.24
C ILE A 106 -22.34 -18.07 2.72
N LYS A 107 -23.47 -17.59 2.18
CA LYS A 107 -23.63 -17.46 0.73
C LYS A 107 -22.63 -16.45 0.10
N PRO A 108 -22.47 -15.22 0.61
CA PRO A 108 -21.45 -14.29 0.09
C PRO A 108 -20.03 -14.88 0.13
N ILE A 109 -19.64 -15.55 1.22
CA ILE A 109 -18.33 -16.21 1.34
C ILE A 109 -18.17 -17.28 0.25
N SER A 110 -19.19 -18.12 0.07
CA SER A 110 -19.20 -19.14 -0.99
C SER A 110 -19.14 -18.55 -2.39
N ASP A 111 -19.77 -17.41 -2.63
CA ASP A 111 -19.76 -16.73 -3.93
C ASP A 111 -18.36 -16.19 -4.26
N VAL A 112 -17.62 -15.70 -3.26
CA VAL A 112 -16.21 -15.29 -3.40
C VAL A 112 -15.34 -16.51 -3.74
N LEU A 113 -15.45 -17.60 -2.98
CA LEU A 113 -14.67 -18.81 -3.23
C LEU A 113 -14.93 -19.40 -4.62
N ARG A 114 -16.19 -19.39 -5.08
CA ARG A 114 -16.56 -19.88 -6.41
C ARG A 114 -15.96 -19.06 -7.56
N LYS A 115 -15.74 -17.76 -7.34
CA LYS A 115 -15.13 -16.85 -8.32
C LYS A 115 -13.60 -16.82 -8.22
N CYS A 116 -13.03 -17.40 -7.18
CA CYS A 116 -11.59 -17.47 -6.99
C CYS A 116 -10.94 -18.36 -8.06
N SER A 117 -9.76 -17.96 -8.54
CA SER A 117 -9.02 -18.76 -9.50
C SER A 117 -8.48 -20.02 -8.82
N SER A 118 -8.60 -21.18 -9.45
CA SER A 118 -8.09 -22.44 -8.89
C SER A 118 -6.63 -22.67 -9.30
N PRO A 119 -5.72 -23.04 -8.37
CA PRO A 119 -5.96 -23.26 -6.95
C PRO A 119 -6.09 -21.94 -6.17
N CYS A 120 -7.09 -21.87 -5.27
CA CYS A 120 -7.35 -20.70 -4.45
C CYS A 120 -6.74 -20.87 -3.05
N ASN A 121 -6.02 -19.86 -2.56
CA ASN A 121 -5.47 -19.84 -1.21
C ASN A 121 -6.46 -19.16 -0.24
N LEU A 122 -7.04 -19.95 0.65
CA LEU A 122 -7.98 -19.52 1.70
C LEU A 122 -7.34 -19.62 3.08
N LEU A 123 -7.25 -18.50 3.78
CA LEU A 123 -6.90 -18.44 5.20
C LEU A 123 -8.15 -18.17 6.03
N VAL A 124 -8.36 -18.93 7.10
CA VAL A 124 -9.48 -18.72 8.02
C VAL A 124 -8.94 -18.54 9.43
N PHE A 125 -9.21 -17.39 10.04
CA PHE A 125 -9.07 -17.22 11.48
C PHE A 125 -10.35 -17.70 12.15
N GLY A 126 -10.24 -18.66 13.07
CA GLY A 126 -11.31 -19.33 13.79
C GLY A 126 -11.65 -20.71 13.22
N LEU A 127 -11.70 -21.71 14.10
CA LEU A 127 -12.34 -23.01 13.84
C LEU A 127 -13.78 -22.96 14.32
N THR A 128 -14.72 -23.12 13.38
CA THR A 128 -16.15 -23.05 13.65
C THR A 128 -16.90 -24.27 13.09
N HIS A 129 -18.22 -24.28 13.24
CA HIS A 129 -19.07 -25.35 12.71
C HIS A 129 -18.92 -25.48 11.17
N GLU A 130 -18.59 -24.37 10.49
CA GLU A 130 -18.41 -24.28 9.04
C GLU A 130 -17.00 -24.71 8.57
N THR A 131 -16.09 -25.13 9.45
CA THR A 131 -14.71 -25.51 9.08
C THR A 131 -14.65 -26.49 7.90
N LEU A 132 -15.43 -27.57 7.96
CA LEU A 132 -15.48 -28.57 6.89
C LEU A 132 -16.14 -28.03 5.61
N LEU A 133 -17.09 -27.10 5.76
CA LEU A 133 -17.70 -26.42 4.62
C LEU A 133 -16.66 -25.59 3.87
N TRP A 134 -15.86 -24.79 4.56
CA TRP A 134 -14.80 -23.98 3.94
C TRP A 134 -13.76 -24.84 3.23
N LYS A 135 -13.36 -25.96 3.85
CA LYS A 135 -12.48 -26.92 3.20
C LYS A 135 -13.10 -27.54 1.94
N ALA A 136 -14.38 -27.92 2.01
CA ALA A 136 -15.08 -28.53 0.88
C ALA A 136 -15.30 -27.53 -0.27
N LEU A 137 -15.74 -26.31 0.03
CA LEU A 137 -16.00 -25.28 -0.98
C LEU A 137 -14.73 -24.83 -1.69
N ASN A 138 -13.58 -24.79 -1.00
CA ASN A 138 -12.28 -24.52 -1.60
C ASN A 138 -11.64 -25.78 -2.21
N HIS A 139 -12.43 -26.56 -2.95
CA HIS A 139 -11.98 -27.79 -3.58
C HIS A 139 -10.80 -27.53 -4.53
N ASN A 140 -9.75 -28.36 -4.42
CA ASN A 140 -8.45 -28.22 -5.12
C ASN A 140 -7.64 -26.95 -4.76
N GLY A 141 -8.11 -26.16 -3.80
CA GLY A 141 -7.38 -25.03 -3.24
C GLY A 141 -6.61 -25.41 -1.97
N ARG A 142 -5.86 -24.43 -1.46
CA ARG A 142 -5.22 -24.50 -0.14
C ARG A 142 -6.12 -23.83 0.88
N THR A 143 -6.47 -24.53 1.95
CA THR A 143 -7.20 -23.94 3.08
C THR A 143 -6.42 -24.16 4.36
N VAL A 144 -6.12 -23.09 5.09
CA VAL A 144 -5.45 -23.12 6.40
C VAL A 144 -6.34 -22.44 7.44
N PHE A 145 -6.42 -23.03 8.63
CA PHE A 145 -7.18 -22.53 9.77
C PHE A 145 -6.23 -22.10 10.89
N ILE A 146 -6.53 -20.98 11.54
CA ILE A 146 -5.79 -20.47 12.69
C ILE A 146 -6.76 -20.29 13.85
N ASP A 147 -6.50 -20.88 15.02
CA ASP A 147 -7.40 -20.81 16.17
C ASP A 147 -6.65 -20.52 17.47
N GLU A 148 -7.29 -19.88 18.45
CA GLU A 148 -6.70 -19.62 19.76
C GLU A 148 -6.58 -20.88 20.64
N ASN A 149 -7.35 -21.93 20.36
CA ASN A 149 -7.43 -23.12 21.18
C ASN A 149 -6.64 -24.28 20.58
N ARG A 150 -5.42 -24.46 21.09
CA ARG A 150 -4.52 -25.56 20.72
C ARG A 150 -5.15 -26.95 20.81
N TYR A 151 -5.97 -27.21 21.82
CA TYR A 151 -6.62 -28.51 21.95
C TYR A 151 -7.69 -28.72 20.90
N TYR A 152 -8.40 -27.66 20.52
CA TYR A 152 -9.44 -27.73 19.50
C TYR A 152 -8.84 -27.87 18.11
N ALA A 153 -7.76 -27.15 17.80
CA ALA A 153 -7.00 -27.34 16.56
C ALA A 153 -6.51 -28.80 16.42
N ALA A 154 -5.82 -29.32 17.44
CA ALA A 154 -5.33 -30.71 17.43
C ALA A 154 -6.47 -31.74 17.30
N TYR A 155 -7.60 -31.51 17.99
CA TYR A 155 -8.78 -32.37 17.88
C TYR A 155 -9.37 -32.36 16.46
N MET A 156 -9.42 -31.19 15.81
CA MET A 156 -9.92 -31.07 14.45
C MET A 156 -9.01 -31.78 13.44
N GLU A 157 -7.68 -31.66 13.57
CA GLU A 157 -6.72 -32.38 12.72
C GLU A 157 -6.76 -33.90 12.93
N GLU A 158 -6.91 -34.36 14.19
CA GLU A 158 -7.03 -35.80 14.49
C GLU A 158 -8.29 -36.40 13.87
N LYS A 159 -9.41 -35.68 13.96
CA LYS A 159 -10.71 -36.13 13.46
C LYS A 159 -10.83 -36.00 11.94
N HIS A 160 -10.19 -34.98 11.37
CA HIS A 160 -10.25 -34.63 9.95
C HIS A 160 -8.83 -34.38 9.41
N PRO A 161 -8.09 -35.43 9.01
CA PRO A 161 -6.69 -35.32 8.58
C PRO A 161 -6.45 -34.43 7.34
N GLU A 162 -7.51 -34.06 6.63
CA GLU A 162 -7.48 -33.12 5.51
C GLU A 162 -7.48 -31.63 5.92
N ILE A 163 -7.73 -31.35 7.21
CA ILE A 163 -7.70 -30.00 7.78
C ILE A 163 -6.26 -29.65 8.18
N ASP A 164 -5.84 -28.45 7.81
CA ASP A 164 -4.54 -27.87 8.14
C ASP A 164 -4.81 -26.73 9.14
N ALA A 165 -4.62 -26.99 10.43
CA ALA A 165 -5.01 -26.06 11.50
C ALA A 165 -3.87 -25.79 12.48
N TYR A 166 -3.67 -24.53 12.84
CA TYR A 166 -2.61 -24.12 13.75
C TYR A 166 -3.16 -23.29 14.91
N ASP A 167 -2.52 -23.44 16.07
CA ASP A 167 -2.80 -22.57 17.21
C ASP A 167 -2.00 -21.28 17.17
N VAL A 168 -2.59 -20.21 17.69
CA VAL A 168 -1.95 -18.90 17.84
C VAL A 168 -2.28 -18.28 19.19
N GLN A 169 -1.33 -17.58 19.80
CA GLN A 169 -1.58 -16.87 21.04
C GLN A 169 -1.91 -15.41 20.79
N TYR A 170 -3.16 -15.03 21.03
CA TYR A 170 -3.56 -13.63 21.01
C TYR A 170 -3.15 -12.90 22.29
N THR A 171 -2.36 -11.83 22.16
CA THR A 171 -1.93 -10.98 23.28
C THR A 171 -2.84 -9.76 23.50
N THR A 172 -3.73 -9.46 22.55
CA THR A 172 -4.66 -8.34 22.63
C THR A 172 -5.81 -8.63 23.58
N LYS A 173 -6.47 -7.57 24.07
CA LYS A 173 -7.73 -7.69 24.80
C LYS A 173 -8.74 -6.71 24.25
N ARG A 174 -10.01 -7.12 24.18
CA ARG A 174 -11.11 -6.28 23.67
C ARG A 174 -11.19 -4.94 24.38
N ARG A 175 -11.00 -4.89 25.71
CA ARG A 175 -11.00 -3.64 26.49
C ARG A 175 -9.86 -2.68 26.14
N GLU A 176 -8.79 -3.18 25.54
CA GLU A 176 -7.58 -2.40 25.18
C GLU A 176 -7.66 -1.84 23.74
N MET A 177 -8.75 -2.12 23.00
CA MET A 177 -8.92 -1.75 21.59
C MET A 177 -8.54 -0.30 21.29
N LYS A 178 -9.06 0.66 22.08
CA LYS A 178 -8.83 2.10 21.83
C LYS A 178 -7.35 2.46 21.96
N GLU A 179 -6.68 1.94 22.98
CA GLU A 179 -5.25 2.17 23.23
C GLU A 179 -4.39 1.49 22.16
N LEU A 180 -4.75 0.27 21.75
CA LEU A 180 -4.07 -0.47 20.70
C LEU A 180 -4.16 0.24 19.34
N ILE A 181 -5.32 0.79 18.99
CA ILE A 181 -5.49 1.57 17.75
C ILE A 181 -4.64 2.83 17.79
N VAL A 182 -4.64 3.58 18.90
CA VAL A 182 -3.81 4.78 19.04
C VAL A 182 -2.33 4.41 18.93
N SER A 183 -1.88 3.38 19.63
CA SER A 183 -0.50 2.88 19.56
C SER A 183 -0.11 2.45 18.15
N ALA A 184 -1.01 1.77 17.42
CA ALA A 184 -0.76 1.33 16.06
C ALA A 184 -0.64 2.51 15.09
N LYS A 185 -1.48 3.54 15.25
CA LYS A 185 -1.39 4.79 14.48
C LYS A 185 -0.08 5.52 14.68
N GLU A 186 0.38 5.62 15.93
CA GLU A 186 1.66 6.24 16.28
C GLU A 186 2.84 5.46 15.67
N GLN A 187 2.74 4.13 15.61
CA GLN A 187 3.78 3.24 15.13
C GLN A 187 3.64 2.82 13.66
N VAL A 188 2.71 3.42 12.91
CA VAL A 188 2.38 3.02 11.53
C VAL A 188 3.56 3.08 10.54
N ARG A 189 4.63 3.81 10.89
CA ARG A 189 5.84 3.95 10.07
C ARG A 189 7.02 3.12 10.55
N ASN A 190 6.89 2.51 11.73
CA ASN A 190 7.93 1.71 12.36
C ASN A 190 7.43 0.28 12.48
N GLU A 191 6.77 -0.04 13.59
CA GLU A 191 6.43 -1.41 13.95
C GLU A 191 5.09 -1.89 13.38
N CYS A 192 4.11 -1.01 13.19
CA CYS A 192 2.74 -1.35 12.77
C CYS A 192 2.45 -0.93 11.31
N ARG A 193 3.35 -1.25 10.38
CA ARG A 193 3.22 -0.82 8.98
C ARG A 193 2.13 -1.61 8.22
N PRO A 194 1.39 -0.98 7.28
CA PRO A 194 0.41 -1.68 6.45
C PRO A 194 1.00 -2.76 5.54
N VAL A 195 2.28 -2.61 5.18
CA VAL A 195 3.10 -3.58 4.47
C VAL A 195 4.32 -3.86 5.32
N GLN A 196 4.48 -5.11 5.77
CA GLN A 196 5.60 -5.49 6.64
C GLN A 196 5.75 -7.00 6.75
N ASN A 197 6.92 -7.42 7.21
CA ASN A 197 7.15 -8.79 7.65
C ASN A 197 6.65 -8.96 9.10
N LEU A 198 5.51 -9.63 9.26
CA LEU A 198 4.90 -9.89 10.56
C LEU A 198 5.76 -10.77 11.47
N LEU A 199 6.58 -11.68 10.91
CA LEU A 199 7.45 -12.56 11.69
C LEU A 199 8.46 -11.79 12.56
N PHE A 200 8.82 -10.57 12.16
CA PHE A 200 9.75 -9.70 12.87
C PHE A 200 9.11 -8.38 13.32
N SER A 201 7.78 -8.31 13.37
CA SER A 201 7.05 -7.12 13.79
C SER A 201 6.93 -7.08 15.31
N GLU A 202 7.23 -5.93 15.92
CA GLU A 202 6.93 -5.64 17.33
C GLU A 202 5.56 -4.97 17.49
N CYS A 203 4.73 -4.93 16.44
CA CYS A 203 3.38 -4.38 16.53
C CYS A 203 2.52 -5.24 17.44
N LYS A 204 1.95 -4.65 18.49
CA LYS A 204 1.04 -5.34 19.42
C LYS A 204 -0.21 -5.94 18.76
N LEU A 205 -0.54 -5.52 17.54
CA LEU A 205 -1.66 -6.04 16.75
C LEU A 205 -1.22 -7.10 15.73
N GLY A 206 0.07 -7.25 15.45
CA GLY A 206 0.59 -8.24 14.51
C GLY A 206 0.72 -9.61 15.14
N LEU A 207 0.18 -10.64 14.49
CA LEU A 207 0.45 -12.03 14.88
C LEU A 207 1.80 -12.45 14.30
N ASN A 208 2.81 -12.60 15.17
CA ASN A 208 4.19 -12.91 14.81
C ASN A 208 4.61 -14.36 15.15
N ASP A 209 3.68 -15.15 15.68
CA ASP A 209 3.85 -16.54 16.11
C ASP A 209 3.14 -17.56 15.19
N LEU A 210 2.72 -17.15 13.99
CA LEU A 210 2.16 -18.07 12.99
C LEU A 210 3.26 -18.93 12.36
N PRO A 211 2.93 -20.13 11.83
CA PRO A 211 3.90 -20.92 11.08
C PRO A 211 4.49 -20.14 9.90
N ASN A 212 5.80 -20.24 9.68
CA ASN A 212 6.51 -19.47 8.64
C ASN A 212 5.85 -19.50 7.26
N HIS A 213 5.32 -20.67 6.87
CA HIS A 213 4.69 -20.84 5.56
C HIS A 213 3.38 -20.05 5.41
N VAL A 214 2.73 -19.62 6.50
CA VAL A 214 1.51 -18.80 6.46
C VAL A 214 1.83 -17.37 6.00
N TYR A 215 3.01 -16.85 6.37
CA TYR A 215 3.46 -15.51 5.96
C TYR A 215 3.89 -15.44 4.48
N ASP A 216 4.32 -16.56 3.91
CA ASP A 216 4.84 -16.64 2.54
C ASP A 216 3.77 -16.98 1.48
N VAL A 217 2.54 -17.30 1.90
CA VAL A 217 1.44 -17.61 0.97
C VAL A 217 0.77 -16.33 0.48
N ASP A 218 0.65 -16.20 -0.83
CA ASP A 218 -0.17 -15.16 -1.46
C ASP A 218 -1.66 -15.53 -1.31
N TRP A 219 -2.28 -15.10 -0.20
CA TRP A 219 -3.68 -15.40 0.11
C TRP A 219 -4.66 -14.67 -0.83
N ASP A 220 -5.55 -15.43 -1.47
CA ASP A 220 -6.61 -14.90 -2.34
C ASP A 220 -7.84 -14.49 -1.53
N VAL A 221 -8.15 -15.27 -0.49
CA VAL A 221 -9.29 -15.05 0.41
C VAL A 221 -8.85 -15.24 1.84
N ILE A 222 -9.22 -14.29 2.71
CA ILE A 222 -9.02 -14.36 4.16
C ILE A 222 -10.37 -14.18 4.84
N LEU A 223 -10.78 -15.14 5.65
CA LEU A 223 -11.98 -15.07 6.48
C LEU A 223 -11.58 -14.87 7.94
N VAL A 224 -12.07 -13.80 8.56
CA VAL A 224 -11.86 -13.48 9.97
C VAL A 224 -13.13 -13.78 10.74
N ASP A 225 -13.21 -14.99 11.32
CA ASP A 225 -14.34 -15.49 12.12
C ASP A 225 -13.95 -15.73 13.59
N GLY A 226 -12.66 -15.83 13.89
CA GLY A 226 -12.08 -15.89 15.23
C GLY A 226 -11.08 -14.76 15.48
N PRO A 227 -10.56 -14.65 16.71
CA PRO A 227 -10.84 -15.51 17.87
C PRO A 227 -12.22 -15.26 18.50
N ARG A 228 -12.75 -16.25 19.22
CA ARG A 228 -14.05 -16.15 19.89
C ARG A 228 -13.95 -15.33 21.19
N GLY A 229 -15.04 -14.65 21.51
CA GLY A 229 -15.27 -14.06 22.82
C GLY A 229 -15.66 -12.58 22.76
N ASP A 230 -16.81 -12.29 23.36
CA ASP A 230 -17.42 -10.96 23.42
C ASP A 230 -17.21 -10.26 24.78
N TRP A 231 -16.49 -10.87 25.72
CA TRP A 231 -16.20 -10.25 27.03
C TRP A 231 -14.96 -9.34 26.99
N PRO A 232 -14.79 -8.42 27.96
CA PRO A 232 -13.72 -7.41 27.94
C PRO A 232 -12.28 -7.94 27.87
N ASP A 233 -12.02 -9.09 28.49
CA ASP A 233 -10.70 -9.74 28.51
C ASP A 233 -10.52 -10.79 27.40
N ALA A 234 -11.51 -10.97 26.53
CA ALA A 234 -11.35 -11.80 25.35
C ALA A 234 -10.32 -11.18 24.39
N PRO A 235 -9.60 -11.99 23.60
CA PRO A 235 -8.67 -11.51 22.59
C PRO A 235 -9.23 -10.43 21.68
N GLY A 236 -10.48 -10.62 21.23
CA GLY A 236 -11.15 -9.85 20.19
C GLY A 236 -10.46 -9.96 18.81
N ARG A 237 -11.16 -9.57 17.74
CA ARG A 237 -10.69 -9.77 16.36
C ARG A 237 -9.66 -8.73 15.87
N MET A 238 -9.21 -7.80 16.72
CA MET A 238 -8.29 -6.70 16.32
C MET A 238 -7.01 -7.23 15.65
N ALA A 239 -6.32 -8.18 16.29
CA ALA A 239 -5.06 -8.70 15.77
C ALA A 239 -5.26 -9.53 14.50
N ALA A 240 -6.34 -10.30 14.41
CA ALA A 240 -6.69 -11.06 13.20
C ALA A 240 -7.01 -10.13 12.02
N ILE A 241 -7.80 -9.06 12.25
CA ILE A 241 -8.13 -8.04 11.24
C ILE A 241 -6.87 -7.31 10.76
N PHE A 242 -6.03 -6.85 11.69
CA PHE A 242 -4.77 -6.19 11.35
C PHE A 242 -3.85 -7.10 10.53
N THR A 243 -3.65 -8.33 11.01
CA THR A 243 -2.82 -9.35 10.35
C THR A 243 -3.35 -9.69 8.96
N ALA A 244 -4.66 -9.87 8.80
CA ALA A 244 -5.30 -10.10 7.50
C ALA A 244 -5.02 -8.95 6.53
N GLY A 245 -5.11 -7.70 7.00
CA GLY A 245 -4.79 -6.52 6.20
C GLY A 245 -3.32 -6.49 5.75
N VAL A 246 -2.39 -6.82 6.65
CA VAL A 246 -0.95 -6.87 6.33
C VAL A 246 -0.64 -8.00 5.35
N LEU A 247 -1.18 -9.21 5.55
CA LEU A 247 -0.98 -10.35 4.63
C LEU A 247 -1.53 -10.04 3.24
N ALA A 248 -2.72 -9.46 3.15
CA ALA A 248 -3.34 -9.07 1.88
C ALA A 248 -2.50 -8.06 1.08
N ARG A 249 -1.88 -7.09 1.78
CA ARG A 249 -1.07 -6.03 1.16
C ARG A 249 0.37 -6.44 0.88
N SER A 250 0.96 -7.30 1.72
CA SER A 250 2.38 -7.68 1.67
C SER A 250 2.68 -8.88 0.77
N LYS A 251 1.65 -9.47 0.13
CA LYS A 251 1.83 -10.60 -0.79
C LYS A 251 2.78 -10.25 -1.94
N LYS A 252 3.57 -11.22 -2.38
CA LYS A 252 4.66 -11.05 -3.35
C LYS A 252 4.23 -11.40 -4.78
N GLY A 253 3.17 -12.17 -4.93
CA GLY A 253 2.64 -12.64 -6.21
C GLY A 253 1.13 -12.92 -6.15
N GLY A 254 0.67 -13.84 -7.00
CA GLY A 254 -0.73 -14.25 -7.07
C GLY A 254 -1.67 -13.21 -7.68
N ASN A 255 -2.96 -13.34 -7.37
CA ASN A 255 -3.98 -12.35 -7.75
C ASN A 255 -3.62 -10.99 -7.15
N PRO A 256 -3.72 -9.84 -7.86
CA PRO A 256 -3.45 -8.53 -7.26
C PRO A 256 -4.41 -8.16 -6.13
N LYS A 257 -5.61 -8.75 -6.07
CA LYS A 257 -6.64 -8.48 -5.07
C LYS A 257 -6.80 -9.65 -4.10
N THR A 258 -7.01 -9.33 -2.82
CA THR A 258 -7.35 -10.29 -1.77
C THR A 258 -8.70 -9.92 -1.19
N HIS A 259 -9.60 -10.89 -1.10
CA HIS A 259 -10.88 -10.71 -0.44
C HIS A 259 -10.71 -10.96 1.07
N VAL A 260 -11.01 -9.95 1.89
CA VAL A 260 -11.00 -10.08 3.36
C VAL A 260 -12.43 -9.99 3.86
N LEU A 261 -12.95 -11.08 4.42
CA LEU A 261 -14.30 -11.20 4.94
C LEU A 261 -14.23 -11.19 6.46
N VAL A 262 -14.93 -10.27 7.12
CA VAL A 262 -14.94 -10.12 8.58
C VAL A 262 -16.35 -10.46 9.08
N HIS A 263 -16.46 -11.54 9.85
CA HIS A 263 -17.71 -11.99 10.46
C HIS A 263 -17.99 -11.24 11.78
N ASP A 264 -19.21 -11.32 12.31
CA ASP A 264 -19.76 -10.50 13.39
C ASP A 264 -19.56 -8.98 13.20
N PHE A 265 -19.71 -8.51 11.96
CA PHE A 265 -19.49 -7.11 11.60
C PHE A 265 -20.41 -6.10 12.31
N CYS A 266 -21.40 -6.53 13.08
CA CYS A 266 -22.19 -5.67 13.95
C CYS A 266 -21.40 -5.14 15.15
N GLY A 267 -20.33 -5.84 15.55
CA GLY A 267 -19.49 -5.51 16.69
C GLY A 267 -18.64 -4.26 16.51
N GLU A 268 -18.39 -3.56 17.63
CA GLU A 268 -17.57 -2.33 17.64
C GLU A 268 -16.13 -2.62 17.17
N VAL A 269 -15.55 -3.75 17.59
CA VAL A 269 -14.18 -4.13 17.25
C VAL A 269 -14.04 -4.32 15.74
N GLU A 270 -14.96 -5.09 15.16
CA GLU A 270 -14.97 -5.46 13.75
C GLU A 270 -15.14 -4.23 12.86
N LYS A 271 -16.08 -3.33 13.19
CA LYS A 271 -16.27 -2.08 12.43
C LYS A 271 -15.09 -1.14 12.56
N VAL A 272 -14.64 -0.87 13.78
CA VAL A 272 -13.58 0.12 14.01
C VAL A 272 -12.26 -0.38 13.43
N CYS A 273 -11.88 -1.63 13.69
CA CYS A 273 -10.64 -2.20 13.18
C CYS A 273 -10.70 -2.48 11.67
N GLY A 274 -11.87 -2.87 11.14
CA GLY A 274 -12.08 -3.00 9.70
C GLY A 274 -11.90 -1.67 9.00
N ASN A 275 -12.54 -0.61 9.48
CA ASN A 275 -12.40 0.72 8.90
C ASN A 275 -10.97 1.26 9.03
N GLU A 276 -10.30 1.00 10.14
CA GLU A 276 -8.94 1.49 10.39
C GLU A 276 -7.88 0.71 9.59
N PHE A 277 -7.89 -0.61 9.65
CA PHE A 277 -6.81 -1.44 9.12
C PHE A 277 -7.11 -2.03 7.74
N LEU A 278 -8.38 -2.20 7.37
CA LEU A 278 -8.79 -2.63 6.03
C LEU A 278 -9.21 -1.47 5.13
N CYS A 279 -9.44 -0.28 5.70
CA CYS A 279 -9.94 0.95 5.07
C CYS A 279 -11.39 0.82 4.59
N GLU A 280 -12.25 1.75 5.03
CA GLU A 280 -13.67 1.80 4.64
C GLU A 280 -13.86 1.85 3.11
N HIS A 281 -12.93 2.47 2.36
CA HIS A 281 -13.00 2.52 0.90
C HIS A 281 -12.85 1.16 0.21
N ASN A 282 -12.25 0.18 0.90
CA ASN A 282 -12.11 -1.18 0.37
C ASN A 282 -13.34 -2.05 0.69
N LEU A 283 -14.31 -1.54 1.48
CA LEU A 283 -15.54 -2.25 1.81
C LEU A 283 -16.46 -2.26 0.58
N VAL A 284 -16.64 -3.44 -0.03
CA VAL A 284 -17.46 -3.61 -1.25
C VAL A 284 -18.89 -4.02 -0.95
N GLU A 285 -19.10 -4.75 0.14
CA GLU A 285 -20.41 -5.20 0.59
C GLU A 285 -20.39 -5.31 2.12
N ALA A 286 -21.50 -4.94 2.78
CA ALA A 286 -21.67 -5.12 4.20
C ALA A 286 -23.11 -5.53 4.51
N THR A 287 -23.27 -6.61 5.26
CA THR A 287 -24.54 -6.99 5.91
C THR A 287 -24.47 -6.60 7.38
N HIS A 288 -25.48 -6.98 8.17
CA HIS A 288 -25.45 -6.76 9.61
C HIS A 288 -24.27 -7.48 10.28
N THR A 289 -23.90 -8.66 9.78
CA THR A 289 -22.97 -9.60 10.42
C THR A 289 -21.73 -9.91 9.59
N LEU A 290 -21.66 -9.47 8.33
CA LEU A 290 -20.51 -9.72 7.45
C LEU A 290 -20.05 -8.43 6.78
N GLY A 291 -18.76 -8.10 6.91
CA GLY A 291 -18.08 -7.05 6.16
C GLY A 291 -17.17 -7.66 5.10
N HIS A 292 -17.35 -7.31 3.83
CA HIS A 292 -16.52 -7.78 2.73
C HIS A 292 -15.63 -6.67 2.20
N TYR A 293 -14.33 -6.81 2.41
CA TYR A 293 -13.30 -5.91 1.92
C TYR A 293 -12.52 -6.54 0.76
N VAL A 294 -12.08 -5.71 -0.20
CA VAL A 294 -11.18 -6.13 -1.29
C VAL A 294 -9.94 -5.27 -1.25
N LEU A 295 -8.82 -5.87 -0.85
CA LEU A 295 -7.55 -5.18 -0.69
C LEU A 295 -6.65 -5.44 -1.89
N GLU A 296 -6.02 -4.39 -2.39
CA GLU A 296 -4.97 -4.49 -3.41
C GLU A 296 -3.61 -4.67 -2.73
N ARG A 297 -2.74 -5.44 -3.38
CA ARG A 297 -1.31 -5.49 -3.02
C ARG A 297 -0.74 -4.07 -2.99
N MET A 298 0.08 -3.78 -1.99
CA MET A 298 0.81 -2.51 -1.87
C MET A 298 2.31 -2.75 -2.03
N ASP A 299 2.98 -1.88 -2.77
CA ASP A 299 4.44 -1.83 -2.77
C ASP A 299 4.92 -1.21 -1.45
N GLU A 300 5.94 -1.79 -0.83
CA GLU A 300 6.56 -1.32 0.42
C GLU A 300 6.96 0.16 0.36
N ASN A 301 7.24 0.68 -0.83
CA ASN A 301 7.67 2.06 -1.06
C ASN A 301 6.55 3.02 -1.50
N SER A 302 5.35 2.52 -1.80
CA SER A 302 4.25 3.36 -2.33
C SER A 302 3.41 3.95 -1.20
N VAL A 303 3.74 5.16 -0.77
CA VAL A 303 2.90 5.92 0.17
C VAL A 303 1.74 6.58 -0.59
N GLN A 304 0.53 6.05 -0.41
CA GLN A 304 -0.70 6.60 -0.98
C GLN A 304 -1.47 7.40 0.08
N TYR A 305 -1.88 8.61 -0.27
CA TYR A 305 -2.67 9.48 0.61
C TYR A 305 -4.07 9.69 0.04
N TYR A 306 -5.08 9.35 0.84
CA TYR A 306 -6.48 9.58 0.49
C TYR A 306 -6.91 10.95 0.99
N ILE A 307 -7.26 11.85 0.08
CA ILE A 307 -7.65 13.23 0.42
C ILE A 307 -9.17 13.44 0.46
N SER A 308 -9.96 12.36 0.47
CA SER A 308 -11.43 12.45 0.43
C SER A 308 -12.00 13.23 1.62
N ALA A 309 -11.43 13.08 2.82
CA ALA A 309 -11.83 13.84 4.01
C ALA A 309 -11.59 15.35 3.84
N LEU A 310 -10.46 15.74 3.24
CA LEU A 310 -10.15 17.12 2.90
C LEU A 310 -11.18 17.71 1.93
N LEU A 311 -11.56 16.93 0.91
CA LEU A 311 -12.52 17.38 -0.10
C LEU A 311 -13.95 17.46 0.42
N ALA A 312 -14.37 16.50 1.25
CA ALA A 312 -15.71 16.48 1.84
C ALA A 312 -15.96 17.71 2.72
N LYS A 313 -14.90 18.33 3.23
CA LYS A 313 -14.93 19.50 4.11
C LYS A 313 -14.36 20.76 3.44
N SER A 314 -14.11 20.77 2.12
CA SER A 314 -13.41 21.88 1.46
C SER A 314 -14.09 23.23 1.54
N ASP A 315 -15.41 23.21 1.79
CA ASP A 315 -16.28 24.38 1.90
C ASP A 315 -16.73 24.63 3.35
N ASP A 316 -16.26 23.81 4.31
CA ASP A 316 -16.55 23.97 5.73
C ASP A 316 -15.58 25.01 6.33
N PRO A 317 -16.06 26.15 6.86
CA PRO A 317 -15.20 27.17 7.45
C PRO A 317 -14.45 26.66 8.69
N LYS A 318 -14.85 25.51 9.25
CA LYS A 318 -14.20 24.84 10.39
C LYS A 318 -13.44 23.58 9.99
N MET A 319 -13.13 23.38 8.70
CA MET A 319 -12.44 22.17 8.24
C MET A 319 -11.11 21.91 8.95
N ALA A 320 -10.40 22.96 9.40
CA ALA A 320 -9.16 22.83 10.17
C ALA A 320 -9.36 22.19 11.56
N GLU A 321 -10.58 22.21 12.11
CA GLU A 321 -10.93 21.61 13.40
C GLU A 321 -11.35 20.14 13.24
N ASP A 322 -11.55 19.65 12.02
CA ASP A 322 -11.97 18.28 11.74
C ASP A 322 -10.80 17.30 11.93
N PRO A 323 -10.93 16.26 12.77
CA PRO A 323 -9.85 15.31 13.03
C PRO A 323 -9.39 14.53 11.78
N ALA A 324 -10.30 14.21 10.86
CA ALA A 324 -9.97 13.49 9.64
C ALA A 324 -9.22 14.40 8.66
N VAL A 325 -9.62 15.67 8.55
CA VAL A 325 -8.87 16.67 7.78
C VAL A 325 -7.48 16.89 8.38
N SER A 326 -7.38 17.03 9.70
CA SER A 326 -6.11 17.23 10.41
C SER A 326 -5.12 16.08 10.16
N GLU A 327 -5.60 14.84 10.12
CA GLU A 327 -4.76 13.68 9.82
C GLU A 327 -4.25 13.69 8.37
N VAL A 328 -5.13 14.00 7.39
CA VAL A 328 -4.71 14.15 5.98
C VAL A 328 -3.68 15.26 5.83
N VAL A 329 -3.88 16.39 6.52
CA VAL A 329 -2.97 17.53 6.53
C VAL A 329 -1.59 17.15 7.09
N ARG A 330 -1.55 16.42 8.21
CA ARG A 330 -0.30 15.89 8.81
C ARG A 330 0.42 14.93 7.87
N GLN A 331 -0.33 14.11 7.15
CA GLN A 331 0.19 13.17 6.18
C GLN A 331 0.83 13.89 4.97
N LEU A 332 0.16 14.91 4.43
CA LEU A 332 0.66 15.75 3.33
C LEU A 332 1.92 16.52 3.73
N ASP A 333 1.92 17.19 4.91
CA ASP A 333 3.10 17.93 5.41
C ASP A 333 4.33 17.02 5.44
N LYS A 334 4.17 15.82 6.00
CA LYS A 334 5.25 14.84 6.03
C LYS A 334 5.68 14.38 4.63
N ALA A 335 4.75 14.06 3.74
CA ALA A 335 5.07 13.62 2.38
C ALA A 335 5.94 14.66 1.66
N CYS A 336 5.58 15.94 1.78
CA CYS A 336 6.32 17.06 1.23
C CYS A 336 7.73 17.18 1.84
N ARG A 337 7.88 16.99 3.16
CA ARG A 337 9.16 17.13 3.86
C ARG A 337 10.15 16.01 3.58
N GLU A 338 9.66 14.77 3.52
CA GLU A 338 10.54 13.59 3.48
C GLU A 338 10.80 13.09 2.07
N ALA A 339 9.77 13.08 1.23
CA ALA A 339 9.85 12.53 -0.12
C ALA A 339 9.83 13.60 -1.21
N GLY A 340 9.08 14.69 -1.01
CA GLY A 340 8.82 15.72 -2.04
C GLY A 340 7.90 15.25 -3.17
N PHE A 341 7.55 13.96 -3.18
CA PHE A 341 6.66 13.28 -4.12
C PHE A 341 5.71 12.35 -3.36
N PHE A 342 4.47 12.22 -3.81
CA PHE A 342 3.49 11.33 -3.21
C PHE A 342 2.31 11.02 -4.12
N TYR A 343 1.61 9.90 -3.87
CA TYR A 343 0.38 9.58 -4.57
C TYR A 343 -0.85 10.17 -3.88
N VAL A 344 -1.75 10.74 -4.67
CA VAL A 344 -3.03 11.28 -4.21
C VAL A 344 -4.18 10.45 -4.78
N LYS A 345 -4.99 9.86 -3.90
CA LYS A 345 -6.25 9.17 -4.22
C LYS A 345 -7.45 9.84 -3.57
N GLY A 346 -8.64 9.49 -4.03
CA GLY A 346 -9.89 10.09 -3.52
C GLY A 346 -10.00 11.57 -3.85
N HIS A 347 -9.40 12.00 -4.96
CA HIS A 347 -9.37 13.39 -5.41
C HIS A 347 -10.70 13.88 -6.00
N GLY A 348 -11.70 13.01 -6.15
CA GLY A 348 -13.05 13.38 -6.59
C GLY A 348 -13.22 13.64 -8.09
N ILE A 349 -12.21 13.34 -8.92
CA ILE A 349 -12.41 13.28 -10.37
C ILE A 349 -12.96 11.89 -10.70
N PRO A 350 -14.07 11.79 -11.44
CA PRO A 350 -14.57 10.50 -11.92
C PRO A 350 -13.53 9.79 -12.80
N ASP A 351 -13.34 8.49 -12.59
CA ASP A 351 -12.42 7.68 -13.42
C ASP A 351 -12.77 7.74 -14.91
N THR A 352 -14.05 7.95 -15.23
CA THR A 352 -14.53 8.17 -16.61
C THR A 352 -13.90 9.42 -17.24
N LEU A 353 -13.80 10.53 -16.50
CA LEU A 353 -13.18 11.77 -16.98
C LEU A 353 -11.66 11.59 -17.16
N LEU A 354 -10.98 10.92 -16.23
CA LEU A 354 -9.55 10.60 -16.38
C LEU A 354 -9.28 9.76 -17.63
N LYS A 355 -10.12 8.76 -17.87
CA LYS A 355 -10.04 7.89 -19.05
C LYS A 355 -10.29 8.67 -20.33
N GLU A 356 -11.32 9.52 -20.37
CA GLU A 356 -11.64 10.34 -21.54
C GLU A 356 -10.51 11.30 -21.90
N VAL A 357 -9.88 11.95 -20.91
CA VAL A 357 -8.72 12.84 -21.11
C VAL A 357 -7.55 12.07 -21.72
N LYS A 358 -7.22 10.89 -21.18
CA LYS A 358 -6.16 10.01 -21.72
C LYS A 358 -6.48 9.59 -23.16
N ASP A 359 -7.70 9.13 -23.41
CA ASP A 359 -8.12 8.65 -24.73
C ASP A 359 -8.12 9.77 -25.79
N ALA A 360 -8.61 10.97 -25.45
CA ALA A 360 -8.59 12.12 -26.33
C ALA A 360 -7.15 12.55 -26.67
N THR A 361 -6.28 12.55 -25.67
CA THR A 361 -4.85 12.88 -25.83
C THR A 361 -4.14 11.87 -26.75
N ARG A 362 -4.34 10.56 -26.54
CA ARG A 362 -3.78 9.52 -27.40
C ARG A 362 -4.26 9.63 -28.84
N ARG A 363 -5.56 9.86 -29.06
CA ARG A 363 -6.13 10.06 -30.40
C ARG A 363 -5.47 11.23 -31.12
N PHE A 364 -5.23 12.34 -30.42
CA PHE A 364 -4.52 13.48 -31.02
C PHE A 364 -3.10 13.11 -31.44
N PHE A 365 -2.32 12.46 -30.57
CA PHE A 365 -0.93 12.12 -30.91
C PHE A 365 -0.79 11.07 -32.02
N GLN A 366 -1.83 10.26 -32.25
CA GLN A 366 -1.94 9.34 -33.37
C GLN A 366 -2.29 10.00 -34.72
N LEU A 367 -2.64 11.30 -34.73
CA LEU A 367 -2.92 12.01 -35.98
C LEU A 367 -1.66 12.21 -36.83
N PRO A 368 -1.80 12.33 -38.17
CA PRO A 368 -0.70 12.73 -39.04
C PRO A 368 -0.05 14.04 -38.59
N TYR A 369 1.24 14.19 -38.87
CA TYR A 369 2.03 15.36 -38.46
C TYR A 369 1.42 16.68 -38.97
N GLU A 370 0.86 16.67 -40.17
CA GLU A 370 0.19 17.81 -40.80
C GLU A 370 -1.04 18.28 -40.01
N GLU A 371 -1.74 17.35 -39.36
CA GLU A 371 -2.88 17.68 -38.51
C GLU A 371 -2.42 18.23 -37.16
N LYS A 372 -1.40 17.61 -36.53
CA LYS A 372 -0.85 18.06 -35.25
C LYS A 372 -0.25 19.47 -35.34
N THR A 373 0.40 19.78 -36.46
CA THR A 373 1.04 21.10 -36.69
C THR A 373 0.07 22.25 -36.94
N LYS A 374 -1.23 22.00 -37.12
CA LYS A 374 -2.25 23.07 -37.22
C LYS A 374 -2.32 23.92 -35.96
N ILE A 375 -1.97 23.35 -34.81
CA ILE A 375 -1.92 24.06 -33.52
C ILE A 375 -0.47 24.30 -33.07
N LYS A 376 0.49 24.40 -33.99
CA LYS A 376 1.92 24.53 -33.66
C LYS A 376 2.21 25.67 -32.67
N MET A 377 3.04 25.36 -31.68
CA MET A 377 3.57 26.33 -30.72
C MET A 377 4.52 27.33 -31.39
N SER A 378 4.33 28.61 -31.10
CA SER A 378 5.18 29.70 -31.58
C SER A 378 5.07 30.94 -30.69
N ALA A 379 5.95 31.92 -30.90
CA ALA A 379 5.82 33.23 -30.26
C ALA A 379 4.47 33.91 -30.59
N ALA A 380 3.92 33.69 -31.79
CA ALA A 380 2.64 34.26 -32.21
C ALA A 380 1.43 33.62 -31.50
N THR A 381 1.56 32.36 -31.06
CA THR A 381 0.52 31.66 -30.27
C THR A 381 0.73 31.83 -28.77
N GLY A 382 1.63 32.73 -28.35
CA GLY A 382 1.97 32.94 -26.95
C GLY A 382 2.58 31.69 -26.31
N PHE A 383 3.38 30.94 -27.07
CA PHE A 383 4.03 29.68 -26.65
C PHE A 383 3.03 28.61 -26.14
N ARG A 384 1.85 28.57 -26.77
CA ARG A 384 0.82 27.54 -26.55
C ARG A 384 0.63 26.71 -27.82
N GLY A 385 0.28 25.45 -27.64
CA GLY A 385 -0.02 24.51 -28.71
C GLY A 385 0.98 23.36 -28.82
N TYR A 386 1.01 22.75 -30.00
CA TYR A 386 1.76 21.53 -30.27
C TYR A 386 3.26 21.77 -30.43
N GLN A 387 4.03 20.96 -29.72
CA GLN A 387 5.48 20.86 -29.75
C GLN A 387 5.88 19.51 -30.33
N ARG A 388 6.80 19.49 -31.30
CA ARG A 388 7.29 18.23 -31.89
C ARG A 388 8.41 17.61 -31.05
N ILE A 389 8.69 16.33 -31.27
CA ILE A 389 9.83 15.62 -30.66
C ILE A 389 11.14 16.40 -30.87
N GLY A 390 11.92 16.53 -29.79
CA GLY A 390 13.23 17.20 -29.77
C GLY A 390 13.15 18.74 -29.75
N GLU A 391 11.96 19.34 -29.68
CA GLU A 391 11.82 20.79 -29.55
C GLU A 391 11.96 21.24 -28.08
N ASN A 392 11.67 20.38 -27.09
CA ASN A 392 11.93 20.68 -25.69
C ASN A 392 13.39 20.35 -25.37
N ILE A 393 14.08 21.23 -24.66
CA ILE A 393 15.50 21.06 -24.32
C ILE A 393 15.65 21.05 -22.81
N THR A 394 16.08 19.92 -22.25
CA THR A 394 16.39 19.78 -20.83
C THR A 394 17.91 19.70 -20.66
N LYS A 395 18.50 20.66 -19.93
CA LYS A 395 19.96 20.74 -19.69
C LYS A 395 20.82 20.64 -20.96
N GLY A 396 20.33 21.22 -22.06
CA GLY A 396 21.03 21.24 -23.35
C GLY A 396 20.84 19.98 -24.21
N VAL A 397 20.06 19.01 -23.76
CA VAL A 397 19.73 17.79 -24.52
C VAL A 397 18.27 17.86 -25.00
N PRO A 398 18.00 17.61 -26.29
CA PRO A 398 16.64 17.48 -26.79
C PRO A 398 15.89 16.32 -26.17
N ASP A 399 14.69 16.57 -25.64
CA ASP A 399 13.85 15.55 -25.05
C ASP A 399 13.12 14.72 -26.12
N MET A 400 12.91 13.43 -25.81
CA MET A 400 12.27 12.46 -26.69
C MET A 400 10.76 12.37 -26.43
N HIS A 401 10.06 13.51 -26.54
CA HIS A 401 8.60 13.58 -26.43
C HIS A 401 8.00 14.65 -27.33
N GLU A 402 6.75 14.44 -27.76
CA GLU A 402 5.89 15.50 -28.29
C GLU A 402 4.91 15.97 -27.22
N ALA A 403 4.41 17.21 -27.33
CA ALA A 403 3.52 17.78 -26.30
C ALA A 403 2.47 18.74 -26.87
N ILE A 404 1.41 18.98 -26.11
CA ILE A 404 0.51 20.14 -26.24
C ILE A 404 0.63 20.96 -24.96
N ASP A 405 1.05 22.21 -25.09
CA ASP A 405 1.17 23.15 -23.98
C ASP A 405 -0.03 24.10 -23.94
N CYS A 406 -0.75 24.06 -22.82
CA CYS A 406 -1.89 24.92 -22.53
C CYS A 406 -1.63 25.71 -21.24
N TYR A 407 -1.91 27.00 -21.28
CA TYR A 407 -1.78 27.87 -20.10
C TYR A 407 -3.10 28.53 -19.76
N ARG A 408 -3.20 29.06 -18.55
CA ARG A 408 -4.29 30.00 -18.21
C ARG A 408 -4.37 31.08 -19.29
N GLU A 409 -5.55 31.23 -19.89
CA GLU A 409 -5.79 32.29 -20.87
C GLU A 409 -5.80 33.65 -20.14
N VAL A 410 -4.90 34.53 -20.56
CA VAL A 410 -4.74 35.87 -20.00
C VAL A 410 -5.30 36.85 -21.02
N THR A 411 -6.32 37.61 -20.60
CA THR A 411 -6.91 38.65 -21.45
C THR A 411 -6.11 39.94 -21.36
N LYS A 412 -6.25 40.78 -22.39
CA LYS A 412 -5.49 42.03 -22.49
C LYS A 412 -5.68 42.90 -21.25
N GLY A 413 -4.56 43.29 -20.63
CA GLY A 413 -4.54 44.17 -19.46
C GLY A 413 -4.89 43.50 -18.12
N MET A 414 -5.15 42.18 -18.09
CA MET A 414 -5.47 41.44 -16.87
C MET A 414 -4.39 41.57 -15.78
N TYR A 415 -3.11 41.62 -16.17
CA TYR A 415 -1.97 41.83 -15.25
C TYR A 415 -1.09 43.00 -15.70
N GLY A 416 -1.69 44.03 -16.27
CA GLY A 416 -0.96 45.22 -16.75
C GLY A 416 0.15 44.89 -17.75
N SER A 417 1.27 45.62 -17.67
CA SER A 417 2.42 45.42 -18.59
C SER A 417 3.17 44.11 -18.35
N LEU A 418 3.19 43.60 -17.12
CA LEU A 418 3.85 42.34 -16.74
C LEU A 418 3.17 41.13 -17.42
N GLY A 419 1.85 41.16 -17.53
CA GLY A 419 1.07 40.10 -18.18
C GLY A 419 1.16 40.06 -19.70
N LYS A 420 1.71 41.10 -20.33
CA LYS A 420 1.65 41.27 -21.80
C LYS A 420 2.28 40.10 -22.57
N ALA A 421 3.36 39.52 -22.04
CA ALA A 421 4.01 38.35 -22.65
C ALA A 421 3.19 37.05 -22.48
N MET A 422 2.26 37.03 -21.53
CA MET A 422 1.42 35.88 -21.20
C MET A 422 0.03 35.97 -21.84
N GLU A 423 -0.35 37.13 -22.39
CA GLU A 423 -1.60 37.34 -23.13
C GLU A 423 -1.72 36.34 -24.30
N GLY A 424 -2.88 35.69 -24.43
CA GLY A 424 -3.12 34.75 -25.52
C GLY A 424 -4.15 33.66 -25.20
N CYS A 425 -4.64 33.03 -26.27
CA CYS A 425 -5.58 31.92 -26.21
C CYS A 425 -4.88 30.58 -26.46
N ASN A 426 -5.39 29.51 -25.85
CA ASN A 426 -4.89 28.16 -26.09
C ASN A 426 -5.24 27.69 -27.51
N GLN A 427 -4.34 26.89 -28.08
CA GLN A 427 -4.52 26.30 -29.39
C GLN A 427 -5.11 24.89 -29.23
N TRP A 428 -6.43 24.80 -29.23
CA TRP A 428 -7.14 23.54 -28.96
C TRP A 428 -7.25 22.66 -30.23
N PRO A 429 -6.98 21.35 -30.12
CA PRO A 429 -7.34 20.38 -31.16
C PRO A 429 -8.82 20.46 -31.52
N GLN A 430 -9.12 20.37 -32.82
CA GLN A 430 -10.51 20.33 -33.33
C GLN A 430 -11.08 18.91 -33.38
N ASN A 431 -10.22 17.89 -33.24
CA ASN A 431 -10.62 16.49 -33.23
C ASN A 431 -9.99 15.78 -32.02
N PRO A 432 -10.79 15.26 -31.07
CA PRO A 432 -12.25 15.30 -31.05
C PRO A 432 -12.83 16.73 -30.82
N PRO A 433 -14.04 17.05 -31.32
CA PRO A 433 -14.63 18.40 -31.18
C PRO A 433 -14.84 18.86 -29.74
N ASN A 434 -14.98 17.94 -28.79
CA ASN A 434 -15.17 18.24 -27.38
C ASN A 434 -13.85 18.39 -26.60
N PHE A 435 -12.68 18.36 -27.26
CA PHE A 435 -11.37 18.36 -26.59
C PHE A 435 -11.21 19.55 -25.63
N LYS A 436 -11.59 20.76 -26.05
CA LYS A 436 -11.52 21.96 -25.21
C LYS A 436 -12.34 21.81 -23.93
N VAL A 437 -13.63 21.44 -24.07
CA VAL A 437 -14.57 21.31 -22.95
C VAL A 437 -14.07 20.26 -21.95
N LEU A 438 -13.61 19.12 -22.48
CA LEU A 438 -13.05 18.03 -21.68
C LEU A 438 -11.86 18.49 -20.82
N MET A 439 -10.93 19.24 -21.41
CA MET A 439 -9.75 19.75 -20.70
C MET A 439 -10.11 20.85 -19.69
N GLU A 440 -11.06 21.73 -20.02
CA GLU A 440 -11.55 22.76 -19.09
C GLU A 440 -12.24 22.16 -17.87
N ASP A 441 -12.96 21.04 -18.03
CA ASP A 441 -13.56 20.31 -16.90
C ASP A 441 -12.49 19.62 -16.05
N TYR A 442 -11.43 19.10 -16.67
CA TYR A 442 -10.30 18.47 -15.98
C TYR A 442 -9.50 19.46 -15.10
N ILE A 443 -9.30 20.69 -15.56
CA ILE A 443 -8.48 21.72 -14.88
C ILE A 443 -9.11 22.25 -13.58
N LYS A 444 -10.44 22.16 -13.42
CA LYS A 444 -11.16 22.75 -12.26
C LYS A 444 -10.77 22.15 -10.90
N LEU A 445 -10.11 20.98 -10.86
CA LEU A 445 -9.83 20.26 -9.61
C LEU A 445 -8.58 20.75 -8.84
N ALA A 446 -7.52 21.20 -9.54
CA ALA A 446 -6.22 21.50 -8.91
C ALA A 446 -6.32 22.50 -7.74
N ARG A 447 -7.32 23.38 -7.77
CA ARG A 447 -7.61 24.36 -6.71
C ARG A 447 -7.96 23.71 -5.36
N LYS A 448 -8.65 22.57 -5.34
CA LYS A 448 -9.07 21.92 -4.08
C LYS A 448 -7.89 21.30 -3.33
N ILE A 449 -6.92 20.76 -4.06
CA ILE A 449 -5.69 20.17 -3.48
C ILE A 449 -4.83 21.26 -2.83
N MET A 450 -4.76 22.45 -3.46
CA MET A 450 -4.04 23.60 -2.90
C MET A 450 -4.54 24.04 -1.53
N ARG A 451 -5.84 23.90 -1.22
CA ARG A 451 -6.40 24.20 0.11
C ARG A 451 -5.86 23.26 1.20
N GLY A 452 -5.70 21.97 0.89
CA GLY A 452 -5.06 21.01 1.81
C GLY A 452 -3.59 21.30 2.04
N ILE A 453 -2.88 21.73 1.00
CA ILE A 453 -1.49 22.16 1.12
C ILE A 453 -1.39 23.43 1.97
N ALA A 454 -2.30 24.38 1.82
CA ALA A 454 -2.33 25.59 2.64
C ALA A 454 -2.42 25.26 4.14
N LEU A 455 -3.31 24.32 4.50
CA LEU A 455 -3.44 23.81 5.86
C LEU A 455 -2.19 23.06 6.33
N ALA A 456 -1.54 22.26 5.47
CA ALA A 456 -0.30 21.56 5.78
C ALA A 456 0.86 22.52 6.07
N LEU A 457 0.83 23.69 5.44
CA LEU A 457 1.75 24.79 5.69
C LEU A 457 1.36 25.65 6.90
N GLY A 458 0.32 25.28 7.64
CA GLY A 458 -0.14 26.01 8.83
C GLY A 458 -0.86 27.32 8.53
N GLY A 459 -1.23 27.56 7.26
CA GLY A 459 -2.07 28.67 6.83
C GLY A 459 -3.56 28.34 6.92
N SER A 460 -4.40 29.28 6.51
CA SER A 460 -5.84 29.06 6.34
C SER A 460 -6.15 28.21 5.09
N PRO A 461 -7.32 27.55 4.98
CA PRO A 461 -7.72 26.88 3.74
C PRO A 461 -7.69 27.81 2.51
N ASP A 462 -7.92 29.10 2.73
CA ASP A 462 -7.94 30.14 1.71
C ASP A 462 -6.61 30.90 1.61
N GLU A 463 -5.52 30.40 2.21
CA GLU A 463 -4.23 31.11 2.29
C GLU A 463 -3.64 31.47 0.91
N PHE A 464 -3.94 30.63 -0.08
CA PHE A 464 -3.55 30.83 -1.47
C PHE A 464 -4.60 31.56 -2.30
N GLU A 465 -5.77 31.86 -1.75
CA GLU A 465 -6.84 32.56 -2.45
C GLU A 465 -6.58 34.09 -2.45
N GLY A 466 -7.46 34.86 -3.09
CA GLY A 466 -7.39 36.33 -3.09
C GLY A 466 -6.19 36.92 -3.84
N GLU A 467 -5.38 37.74 -3.17
CA GLU A 467 -4.27 38.49 -3.81
C GLU A 467 -2.99 37.66 -3.98
N ARG A 468 -2.88 36.48 -3.35
CA ARG A 468 -1.65 35.65 -3.41
C ARG A 468 -1.61 34.73 -4.62
N ALA A 469 -2.47 33.72 -4.67
CA ALA A 469 -2.62 32.88 -5.87
C ALA A 469 -3.98 33.11 -6.56
N GLY A 470 -5.02 33.54 -5.83
CA GLY A 470 -6.25 34.12 -6.38
C GLY A 470 -6.89 33.33 -7.51
N ASN A 471 -6.67 33.83 -8.73
CA ASN A 471 -6.86 33.05 -9.96
C ASN A 471 -5.51 32.47 -10.38
N PRO A 472 -5.18 31.22 -9.98
CA PRO A 472 -3.84 30.69 -10.14
C PRO A 472 -3.50 30.58 -11.63
N PHE A 473 -2.26 30.96 -11.95
CA PHE A 473 -1.71 30.68 -13.27
C PHE A 473 -1.37 29.20 -13.34
N TRP A 474 -2.18 28.45 -14.09
CA TRP A 474 -1.95 27.02 -14.32
C TRP A 474 -1.29 26.78 -15.66
N VAL A 475 -0.51 25.71 -15.70
CA VAL A 475 0.09 25.14 -16.90
C VAL A 475 -0.34 23.68 -16.98
N MET A 476 -0.86 23.28 -18.13
CA MET A 476 -1.20 21.90 -18.45
C MET A 476 -0.38 21.46 -19.66
N ARG A 477 0.36 20.36 -19.51
CA ARG A 477 1.11 19.74 -20.59
C ARG A 477 0.56 18.35 -20.84
N LEU A 478 0.11 18.09 -22.05
CA LEU A 478 -0.24 16.75 -22.51
C LEU A 478 0.97 16.21 -23.24
N ILE A 479 1.53 15.07 -22.82
CA ILE A 479 2.83 14.60 -23.31
C ILE A 479 2.68 13.20 -23.92
N GLY A 480 3.22 13.03 -25.13
CA GLY A 480 3.32 11.76 -25.84
C GLY A 480 4.78 11.34 -25.96
N TYR A 481 5.12 10.17 -25.41
CA TYR A 481 6.43 9.55 -25.59
C TYR A 481 6.34 8.52 -26.73
N PRO A 482 7.10 8.67 -27.82
CA PRO A 482 7.14 7.67 -28.88
C PRO A 482 7.75 6.37 -28.35
N GLY A 483 7.14 5.23 -28.67
CA GLY A 483 7.75 3.93 -28.39
C GLY A 483 9.05 3.75 -29.17
N VAL A 484 10.06 3.15 -28.55
CA VAL A 484 11.32 2.81 -29.24
C VAL A 484 11.01 1.79 -30.33
N SER A 485 11.14 2.18 -31.61
CA SER A 485 10.94 1.26 -32.72
C SER A 485 12.07 0.23 -32.76
N THR A 486 11.77 -1.04 -32.50
CA THR A 486 12.68 -2.19 -32.64
C THR A 486 12.91 -2.60 -34.09
N ALA A 487 12.69 -1.70 -35.05
CA ALA A 487 12.54 -2.02 -36.46
C ALA A 487 13.81 -2.59 -37.15
N ASN A 488 14.97 -2.63 -36.49
CA ASN A 488 16.20 -3.20 -37.07
C ASN A 488 17.06 -4.05 -36.11
N GLY A 489 16.52 -4.52 -34.97
CA GLY A 489 17.25 -5.44 -34.07
C GLY A 489 18.47 -4.85 -33.34
N THR A 490 18.80 -3.57 -33.55
CA THR A 490 19.76 -2.82 -32.75
C THR A 490 19.00 -1.87 -31.83
N THR A 491 18.83 -2.26 -30.56
CA THR A 491 18.44 -1.34 -29.49
C THR A 491 19.62 -0.40 -29.23
N ASP A 492 19.59 0.79 -29.83
CA ASP A 492 20.55 1.84 -29.50
C ASP A 492 20.16 2.42 -28.13
N LEU A 493 20.61 1.77 -27.05
CA LEU A 493 20.36 2.08 -25.62
C LEU A 493 20.80 3.50 -25.18
N LYS A 494 21.24 4.34 -26.13
CA LYS A 494 21.71 5.70 -25.84
C LYS A 494 20.59 6.71 -25.61
N ASN A 495 19.35 6.41 -25.98
CA ASN A 495 18.21 7.33 -25.92
C ASN A 495 17.00 6.79 -25.12
N ASP A 496 17.24 6.06 -24.04
CA ASP A 496 16.15 5.56 -23.17
C ASP A 496 15.52 6.64 -22.26
N ILE A 497 16.08 7.86 -22.26
CA ILE A 497 15.59 8.99 -21.45
C ILE A 497 14.59 9.80 -22.28
N GLY A 498 13.31 9.72 -21.92
CA GLY A 498 12.22 10.49 -22.54
C GLY A 498 12.28 11.99 -22.23
N CYS A 499 12.51 12.33 -20.95
CA CYS A 499 12.67 13.69 -20.46
C CYS A 499 13.84 13.72 -19.47
N GLY A 500 14.75 14.68 -19.63
CA GLY A 500 15.91 14.80 -18.76
C GLY A 500 15.57 15.09 -17.29
N ALA A 501 16.51 14.83 -16.38
CA ALA A 501 16.35 15.11 -14.95
C ALA A 501 16.19 16.62 -14.67
N HIS A 502 15.05 17.03 -14.11
CA HIS A 502 14.70 18.42 -13.81
C HIS A 502 13.85 18.55 -12.53
N THR A 503 13.57 19.79 -12.13
CA THR A 503 12.58 20.18 -11.12
C THR A 503 11.51 21.06 -11.77
N ASP A 504 10.29 21.01 -11.25
CA ASP A 504 9.20 21.85 -11.75
C ASP A 504 9.25 23.23 -11.12
N TYR A 505 8.99 24.28 -11.91
CA TYR A 505 9.09 25.65 -11.44
C TYR A 505 7.92 26.12 -10.57
N GLY A 506 6.75 25.47 -10.64
CA GLY A 506 5.50 25.95 -10.03
C GLY A 506 5.41 25.73 -8.51
N LEU A 507 4.19 25.84 -7.98
CA LEU A 507 3.89 25.47 -6.59
C LEU A 507 3.66 23.95 -6.47
N LEU A 508 2.80 23.41 -7.31
CA LEU A 508 2.33 22.02 -7.24
C LEU A 508 2.21 21.45 -8.65
N THR A 509 2.67 20.22 -8.83
CA THR A 509 2.46 19.44 -10.05
C THR A 509 1.60 18.22 -9.74
N LEU A 510 0.66 17.92 -10.63
CA LEU A 510 -0.18 16.72 -10.62
C LEU A 510 0.04 15.96 -11.92
N VAL A 511 0.59 14.76 -11.82
CA VAL A 511 0.91 13.90 -12.94
C VAL A 511 -0.10 12.75 -13.01
N ASN A 512 -0.79 12.67 -14.14
CA ASN A 512 -1.66 11.55 -14.49
C ASN A 512 -0.93 10.67 -15.51
N GLN A 513 -0.65 9.42 -15.14
CA GLN A 513 0.14 8.48 -15.94
C GLN A 513 -0.75 7.44 -16.62
N ASP A 514 -0.27 6.85 -17.71
CA ASP A 514 -0.91 5.68 -18.31
C ASP A 514 -0.72 4.43 -17.43
N ASP A 515 -1.82 3.75 -17.11
CA ASP A 515 -1.88 2.72 -16.06
C ASP A 515 -0.93 1.53 -16.29
N ASP A 516 -0.63 1.21 -17.55
CA ASP A 516 0.21 0.07 -17.95
C ASP A 516 1.66 0.47 -18.32
N ILE A 517 2.06 1.73 -18.10
CA ILE A 517 3.37 2.26 -18.53
C ILE A 517 4.15 2.84 -17.34
N ASN A 518 5.24 2.16 -16.99
CA ASN A 518 6.18 2.62 -15.95
C ASN A 518 7.31 3.45 -16.56
N ALA A 519 7.08 4.74 -16.75
CA ALA A 519 8.05 5.66 -17.34
C ALA A 519 8.62 6.70 -16.35
N LEU A 520 7.90 7.02 -15.28
CA LEU A 520 8.32 8.06 -14.34
C LEU A 520 9.30 7.51 -13.31
N GLN A 521 10.40 8.23 -13.10
CA GLN A 521 11.30 8.04 -11.97
C GLN A 521 11.46 9.36 -11.23
N VAL A 522 11.45 9.28 -9.90
CA VAL A 522 11.64 10.43 -9.00
C VAL A 522 12.94 10.26 -8.24
N ARG A 523 13.60 11.36 -7.89
CA ARG A 523 14.88 11.30 -7.18
C ARG A 523 14.69 11.69 -5.71
N ASN A 524 15.02 10.77 -4.80
CA ASN A 524 14.92 11.02 -3.36
C ASN A 524 16.06 11.94 -2.85
N LEU A 525 16.00 12.32 -1.57
CA LEU A 525 17.03 13.15 -0.92
C LEU A 525 18.41 12.48 -0.86
N SER A 526 18.47 11.15 -0.85
CA SER A 526 19.71 10.37 -0.96
C SER A 526 20.30 10.37 -2.37
N GLY A 527 19.59 10.93 -3.35
CA GLY A 527 20.01 11.01 -4.74
C GLY A 527 19.73 9.76 -5.57
N GLU A 528 18.96 8.81 -5.04
CA GLU A 528 18.57 7.57 -5.71
C GLU A 528 17.33 7.80 -6.58
N TRP A 529 17.28 7.13 -7.73
CA TRP A 529 16.12 7.14 -8.62
C TRP A 529 15.13 6.04 -8.23
N ILE A 530 13.93 6.43 -7.85
CA ILE A 530 12.83 5.57 -7.43
C ILE A 530 11.80 5.54 -8.55
N PRO A 531 11.41 4.35 -9.06
CA PRO A 531 10.29 4.22 -9.97
C PRO A 531 8.99 4.72 -9.33
N ALA A 532 8.22 5.51 -10.07
CA ALA A 532 6.87 5.93 -9.69
C ALA A 532 5.86 5.25 -10.64
N PRO A 533 5.50 3.97 -10.38
CA PRO A 533 4.57 3.24 -11.23
C PRO A 533 3.18 3.90 -11.24
N ALA A 534 2.45 3.75 -12.33
CA ALA A 534 1.09 4.27 -12.40
C ALA A 534 0.18 3.49 -11.44
N ILE A 535 -0.54 4.19 -10.57
CA ILE A 535 -1.54 3.60 -9.68
C ILE A 535 -2.93 4.04 -10.15
N PRO A 536 -3.84 3.12 -10.53
CA PRO A 536 -5.17 3.46 -11.02
C PRO A 536 -5.94 4.38 -10.05
N GLY A 537 -6.62 5.38 -10.61
CA GLY A 537 -7.41 6.35 -9.86
C GLY A 537 -6.58 7.29 -8.96
N SER A 538 -5.30 7.50 -9.29
CA SER A 538 -4.42 8.38 -8.54
C SER A 538 -3.66 9.38 -9.42
N PHE A 539 -3.14 10.40 -8.77
CA PHE A 539 -2.12 11.30 -9.33
C PHE A 539 -0.81 11.12 -8.57
N VAL A 540 0.32 11.18 -9.27
CA VAL A 540 1.60 11.51 -8.63
C VAL A 540 1.65 13.01 -8.44
N CYS A 541 1.97 13.44 -7.24
CA CYS A 541 1.99 14.83 -6.83
C CYS A 541 3.40 15.21 -6.38
N ASN A 542 3.89 16.39 -6.76
CA ASN A 542 5.14 16.94 -6.26
C ASN A 542 5.08 18.44 -6.03
N ILE A 543 5.89 18.88 -5.07
CA ILE A 543 6.11 20.30 -4.82
C ILE A 543 7.13 20.86 -5.80
N GLY A 544 6.85 22.04 -6.35
CA GLY A 544 7.76 22.73 -7.27
C GLY A 544 8.67 23.73 -6.57
N ASP A 545 9.56 24.33 -7.35
CA ASP A 545 10.65 25.17 -6.87
C ASP A 545 10.15 26.43 -6.14
N MET A 546 8.97 26.97 -6.49
CA MET A 546 8.37 28.11 -5.77
C MET A 546 7.98 27.77 -4.33
N LEU A 547 7.69 26.50 -4.02
CA LEU A 547 7.51 26.03 -2.64
C LEU A 547 8.82 25.62 -1.97
N LYS A 548 9.88 25.36 -2.74
CA LYS A 548 11.13 24.71 -2.28
C LYS A 548 12.17 25.65 -1.67
N THR A 549 12.09 26.97 -1.89
CA THR A 549 13.19 27.90 -1.57
C THR A 549 13.32 28.33 -0.10
N ASN A 550 13.92 27.48 0.75
CA ASN A 550 15.23 27.67 1.45
C ASN A 550 15.52 26.45 2.34
N PHE A 551 16.21 25.45 1.78
CA PHE A 551 17.08 24.59 2.56
C PHE A 551 18.47 25.25 2.61
N ASP A 552 18.61 26.34 3.37
CA ASP A 552 19.93 26.74 3.88
C ASP A 552 20.06 26.15 5.28
N THR A 553 20.71 25.01 5.29
CA THR A 553 21.14 24.26 6.44
C THR A 553 22.13 25.10 7.25
N ALA A 554 21.64 25.81 8.27
CA ALA A 554 22.41 26.03 9.49
C ALA A 554 21.90 25.04 10.53
N VAL A 555 22.48 23.84 10.53
CA VAL A 555 22.42 22.96 11.69
C VAL A 555 23.34 23.58 12.73
N GLU A 556 22.77 24.19 13.77
CA GLU A 556 23.50 24.23 15.04
C GLU A 556 23.21 22.92 15.80
N PRO A 557 24.24 22.25 16.35
CA PRO A 557 24.06 21.01 17.09
C PRO A 557 23.19 21.22 18.33
N LEU A 558 22.38 20.21 18.67
CA LEU A 558 21.87 20.04 20.03
C LEU A 558 23.06 19.95 20.98
N ASP A 559 23.30 21.02 21.74
CA ASP A 559 23.51 20.98 23.20
C ASP A 559 23.84 22.39 23.71
N THR A 560 22.83 23.07 24.25
CA THR A 560 23.04 23.92 25.43
C THR A 560 21.75 23.96 26.23
N GLU A 561 21.79 23.25 27.35
CA GLU A 561 20.85 23.37 28.44
C GLU A 561 20.68 24.85 28.82
N LYS A 562 19.54 25.46 28.48
CA LYS A 562 19.05 26.65 29.19
C LYS A 562 18.04 26.19 30.22
N THR A 563 18.54 25.90 31.42
CA THR A 563 17.71 25.76 32.61
C THR A 563 16.88 27.04 32.78
N ARG A 564 15.56 26.96 32.56
CA ARG A 564 14.62 27.89 33.20
C ARG A 564 14.09 27.19 34.44
N ALA A 565 14.43 27.77 35.59
CA ALA A 565 13.90 27.36 36.88
C ALA A 565 12.36 27.38 36.87
N ASN A 566 11.77 26.23 37.21
CA ASN A 566 10.39 26.01 37.63
C ASN A 566 9.25 26.44 36.67
N GLY A 567 8.79 25.50 35.84
CA GLY A 567 7.49 25.54 35.13
C GLY A 567 7.23 24.26 34.32
N PRO A 568 5.95 23.91 34.03
CA PRO A 568 5.62 22.69 33.28
C PRO A 568 6.08 22.79 31.82
N THR A 569 6.53 21.67 31.25
CA THR A 569 6.94 21.53 29.86
C THR A 569 5.81 21.99 28.93
N LYS A 570 6.06 23.04 28.15
CA LYS A 570 5.14 23.53 27.12
C LYS A 570 5.65 23.05 25.76
N PHE A 571 4.83 22.30 25.04
CA PHE A 571 5.10 22.00 23.63
C PHE A 571 4.86 23.28 22.83
N GLU A 572 5.91 23.85 22.26
CA GLU A 572 5.78 24.97 21.32
C GLU A 572 5.53 24.46 19.90
N ARG A 573 4.68 25.21 19.18
CA ARG A 573 4.16 24.98 17.83
C ARG A 573 5.30 24.72 16.84
N ALA A 574 5.09 23.83 15.86
CA ALA A 574 6.02 23.64 14.75
C ALA A 574 6.13 24.93 13.91
N VAL A 575 7.26 25.64 14.02
CA VAL A 575 7.53 26.97 13.41
C VAL A 575 7.85 26.89 11.90
N TYR A 576 7.66 25.74 11.28
CA TYR A 576 8.00 25.57 9.87
C TYR A 576 6.94 26.13 8.91
N GLY A 577 5.66 26.01 9.29
CA GLY A 577 4.54 26.54 8.52
C GLY A 577 4.56 28.06 8.48
N GLU A 578 4.83 28.71 9.62
CA GLU A 578 4.93 30.17 9.70
C GLU A 578 6.06 30.73 8.82
N HIS A 579 7.17 30.01 8.62
CA HIS A 579 8.27 30.48 7.77
C HIS A 579 7.95 30.34 6.27
N LEU A 580 7.27 29.27 5.86
CA LEU A 580 6.83 29.11 4.46
C LEU A 580 5.65 30.04 4.14
N VAL A 581 4.69 30.17 5.05
CA VAL A 581 3.59 31.15 4.97
C VAL A 581 4.16 32.57 4.96
N SER A 582 5.13 32.90 5.81
CA SER A 582 5.83 34.20 5.83
C SER A 582 6.53 34.49 4.50
N LYS A 583 7.07 33.47 3.83
CA LYS A 583 7.69 33.60 2.50
C LYS A 583 6.71 33.67 1.34
N VAL A 584 5.61 32.91 1.38
CA VAL A 584 4.49 33.10 0.45
C VAL A 584 3.86 34.48 0.66
N THR A 585 3.82 35.01 1.88
CA THR A 585 3.38 36.40 2.11
C THR A 585 4.39 37.42 1.59
N THR A 586 5.70 37.21 1.74
CA THR A 586 6.70 38.24 1.34
C THR A 586 7.10 38.18 -0.13
N ASN A 587 7.12 37.00 -0.77
CA ASN A 587 7.44 36.87 -2.20
C ASN A 587 6.29 37.30 -3.13
N PHE A 588 5.06 37.36 -2.62
CA PHE A 588 3.86 37.72 -3.39
C PHE A 588 3.19 39.02 -2.91
N VAL A 589 3.66 39.62 -1.81
CA VAL A 589 3.20 40.92 -1.30
C VAL A 589 4.43 41.80 -1.10
N ASP A 590 4.95 42.35 -2.19
CA ASP A 590 5.74 43.59 -2.23
C ASP A 590 5.85 44.05 -3.69
N ILE A 591 4.78 44.67 -4.20
CA ILE A 591 4.81 45.68 -5.29
C ILE A 591 3.90 46.83 -4.90
#